data_AF-A0A835AGG5-F1
#
_entry.id   AF-A0A835AGG5-F1
#
_cell.length_a   1.000
_cell.length_b   1.000
_cell.length_c   1.000
_cell.angle_alpha   90.00
_cell.angle_beta   90.00
_cell.angle_gamma   90.00
#
_symmetry.space_group_name_H-M   'P 1'
#
loop_
_entity.id
_entity.type
_entity.pdbx_description
1 polymer ?
#
loop_
_entity_poly.entity_id
_entity_poly.type
_entity_poly.pdbx_seq_one_letter_code
_entity_poly.pdbx_strand_id
1 'polypeptide(L)'
;MALVLYHKNRPEEQYQFLRVRLNEVYSFIEYRLQDPYHMHMNFMAQDVKTGLEKTFFAELCMFNDVDDGNSGFVATACEIVDGNSEGGRRIKHIFKDGKFPPDYYDAENCYACAERIKHPPGACYRAGHDVLGYGVGEEDSLVE
;
A
#
# COMPACT_ATOMS: atom_id res chain seq x y z
N MET A 1 -12.02 -4.37 5.95
CA MET A 1 -11.68 -3.06 6.56
C MET A 1 -11.54 -1.97 5.51
N ALA A 2 -10.67 -2.12 4.51
CA ALA A 2 -10.46 -1.10 3.47
C ALA A 2 -11.74 -0.66 2.71
N LEU A 3 -12.61 -1.59 2.30
CA LEU A 3 -13.89 -1.22 1.67
C LEU A 3 -14.83 -0.44 2.61
N VAL A 4 -14.76 -0.66 3.92
CA VAL A 4 -15.57 0.12 4.88
C VAL A 4 -15.11 1.58 4.86
N LEU A 5 -13.80 1.82 4.83
CA LEU A 5 -13.24 3.17 4.67
C LEU A 5 -13.69 3.78 3.33
N TYR A 6 -13.61 3.02 2.24
CA TYR A 6 -14.02 3.49 0.91
C TYR A 6 -15.49 3.93 0.87
N HIS A 7 -16.41 3.07 1.32
CA HIS A 7 -17.85 3.37 1.33
C HIS A 7 -18.21 4.53 2.26
N LYS A 8 -17.47 4.73 3.35
CA LYS A 8 -17.67 5.89 4.24
C LYS A 8 -17.47 7.21 3.49
N ASN A 9 -16.52 7.26 2.57
CA ASN A 9 -16.23 8.44 1.76
C ASN A 9 -17.10 8.52 0.49
N ARG A 10 -17.68 7.40 0.05
CA ARG A 10 -18.50 7.27 -1.16
C ARG A 10 -19.76 6.44 -0.87
N PRO A 11 -20.73 6.99 -0.11
CA PRO A 11 -21.88 6.22 0.39
C PRO A 11 -22.82 5.73 -0.71
N GLU A 12 -22.78 6.35 -1.89
CA GLU A 12 -23.57 5.95 -3.06
C GLU A 12 -22.99 4.75 -3.81
N GLU A 13 -21.74 4.37 -3.51
CA GLU A 13 -21.06 3.23 -4.11
C GLU A 13 -21.03 2.05 -3.14
N GLN A 14 -21.26 0.84 -3.67
CA GLN A 14 -21.27 -0.37 -2.87
C GLN A 14 -20.53 -1.48 -3.58
N TYR A 15 -19.43 -1.92 -2.96
CA TYR A 15 -18.59 -2.99 -3.45
C TYR A 15 -18.54 -4.15 -2.46
N GLN A 16 -18.57 -5.37 -2.99
CA GLN A 16 -18.38 -6.59 -2.24
C GLN A 16 -16.97 -7.13 -2.48
N PHE A 17 -16.22 -7.39 -1.39
CA PHE A 17 -14.91 -8.01 -1.49
C PHE A 17 -15.00 -9.38 -2.16
N LEU A 18 -14.06 -9.66 -3.07
CA LEU A 18 -13.92 -10.97 -3.72
C LEU A 18 -12.68 -11.72 -3.25
N ARG A 19 -11.50 -11.16 -3.52
CA ARG A 19 -10.21 -11.82 -3.22
C ARG A 19 -9.07 -10.82 -3.12
N VAL A 20 -8.12 -11.09 -2.24
CA VAL A 20 -6.80 -10.48 -2.28
C VAL A 20 -5.97 -11.22 -3.34
N ARG A 21 -5.15 -10.48 -4.08
CA ARG A 21 -4.11 -11.10 -4.90
C ARG A 21 -2.90 -11.29 -3.99
N LEU A 22 -2.73 -12.49 -3.44
CA LEU A 22 -1.74 -12.76 -2.38
C LEU A 22 -0.28 -12.49 -2.82
N ASN A 23 0.01 -12.61 -4.12
CA ASN A 23 1.28 -12.23 -4.73
C ASN A 23 1.45 -10.70 -4.89
N GLU A 24 0.44 -9.92 -4.53
CA GLU A 24 0.35 -8.47 -4.61
C GLU A 24 0.02 -7.88 -3.22
N VAL A 25 0.64 -8.43 -2.17
CA VAL A 25 0.68 -7.86 -0.82
C VAL A 25 2.12 -7.53 -0.48
N TYR A 26 2.33 -6.36 0.11
CA TYR A 26 3.66 -5.85 0.37
C TYR A 26 3.71 -5.16 1.73
N SER A 27 4.40 -5.78 2.68
CA SER A 27 4.56 -5.29 4.05
C SER A 27 5.94 -4.68 4.25
N PHE A 28 6.01 -3.53 4.92
CA PHE A 28 7.25 -2.82 5.14
C PHE A 28 7.15 -1.89 6.36
N ILE A 29 8.31 -1.57 6.91
CA ILE A 29 8.47 -0.62 8.01
C ILE A 29 8.94 0.72 7.45
N GLU A 30 8.24 1.83 7.66
CA GLU A 30 8.72 3.18 7.38
C GLU A 30 9.14 3.90 8.67
N TYR A 31 10.44 3.93 8.96
CA TYR A 31 10.96 4.39 10.26
C TYR A 31 10.72 5.88 10.57
N ARG A 32 10.34 6.69 9.57
CA ARG A 32 10.02 8.11 9.78
C ARG A 32 8.61 8.34 10.29
N LEU A 33 7.74 7.33 10.19
CA LEU A 33 6.37 7.43 10.68
C LEU A 33 6.28 6.93 12.11
N GLN A 34 5.33 7.51 12.86
CA GLN A 34 5.02 7.11 14.23
C GLN A 34 4.53 5.66 14.32
N ASP A 35 3.86 5.18 13.27
CA ASP A 35 3.28 3.86 13.15
C ASP A 35 4.01 3.12 12.02
N PRO A 36 5.19 2.53 12.26
CA PRO A 36 6.09 2.15 11.19
C PRO A 36 5.56 1.06 10.25
N TYR A 37 4.67 0.18 10.71
CA TYR A 37 4.30 -1.02 9.97
C TYR A 37 3.14 -0.76 9.00
N HIS A 38 3.48 -0.73 7.72
CA HIS A 38 2.55 -0.52 6.63
C HIS A 38 2.43 -1.75 5.74
N MET A 39 1.23 -1.95 5.21
CA MET A 39 0.93 -2.97 4.23
C MET A 39 0.20 -2.34 3.06
N HIS A 40 0.76 -2.52 1.87
CA HIS A 40 0.14 -2.16 0.61
C HIS A 40 -0.36 -3.41 -0.09
N MET A 41 -1.57 -3.37 -0.63
CA MET A 41 -2.09 -4.50 -1.40
C MET A 41 -3.01 -4.05 -2.52
N ASN A 42 -3.09 -4.89 -3.56
CA ASN A 42 -4.23 -4.86 -4.47
C ASN A 42 -5.21 -6.00 -4.19
N PHE A 43 -6.49 -5.69 -4.27
CA PHE A 43 -7.56 -6.67 -4.12
C PHE A 43 -8.69 -6.43 -5.13
N MET A 44 -9.47 -7.47 -5.39
CA MET A 44 -10.63 -7.40 -6.27
C MET A 44 -11.89 -7.25 -5.43
N ALA A 45 -12.78 -6.36 -5.88
CA ALA A 45 -14.14 -6.25 -5.37
C ALA A 45 -15.12 -6.08 -6.53
N GLN A 46 -16.37 -6.48 -6.30
CA GLN A 46 -17.44 -6.40 -7.28
C GLN A 46 -18.39 -5.26 -6.92
N ASP A 47 -18.71 -4.42 -7.89
CA ASP A 47 -19.79 -3.44 -7.75
C ASP A 47 -21.13 -4.18 -7.62
N VAL A 48 -21.85 -3.94 -6.53
CA VAL A 48 -23.13 -4.59 -6.23
C VAL A 48 -24.22 -4.18 -7.23
N LYS A 49 -24.15 -2.96 -7.78
CA LYS A 49 -25.16 -2.44 -8.73
C LYS A 49 -24.94 -2.99 -10.13
N THR A 50 -23.70 -3.00 -10.60
CA THR A 50 -23.38 -3.35 -12.00
C THR A 50 -22.88 -4.79 -12.18
N GLY A 51 -22.47 -5.45 -11.09
CA GLY A 51 -21.81 -6.75 -11.13
C GLY A 51 -20.38 -6.72 -11.68
N LEU A 52 -19.84 -5.54 -12.01
CA LEU A 52 -18.51 -5.41 -12.59
C LEU A 52 -17.43 -5.53 -11.52
N GLU A 53 -16.37 -6.27 -11.83
CA GLU A 53 -15.19 -6.37 -10.97
C GLU A 53 -14.29 -5.13 -11.15
N LYS A 54 -13.75 -4.65 -10.03
CA LYS A 54 -12.77 -3.57 -9.96
C LYS A 54 -11.59 -4.01 -9.11
N THR A 55 -10.40 -3.53 -9.48
CA THR A 55 -9.21 -3.66 -8.65
C THR A 55 -9.11 -2.44 -7.77
N PHE A 56 -8.78 -2.66 -6.50
CA PHE A 56 -8.57 -1.64 -5.50
C PHE A 56 -7.13 -1.70 -5.00
N PHE A 57 -6.61 -0.57 -4.58
CA PHE A 57 -5.48 -0.43 -3.70
C PHE A 57 -5.97 -0.23 -2.27
N ALA A 58 -5.27 -0.82 -1.31
CA ALA A 58 -5.42 -0.50 0.10
C ALA A 58 -4.07 -0.30 0.78
N GLU A 59 -4.02 0.71 1.63
CA GLU A 59 -2.99 0.85 2.66
C GLU A 59 -3.59 0.48 4.01
N LEU A 60 -2.95 -0.47 4.68
CA LEU A 60 -3.20 -0.78 6.08
C LEU A 60 -1.99 -0.34 6.90
N CYS A 61 -2.25 0.25 8.05
CA CYS A 61 -1.24 0.66 9.02
C CYS A 61 -1.50 -0.08 10.33
N MET A 62 -0.48 -0.69 10.91
CA MET A 62 -0.60 -1.24 12.25
C MET A 62 -0.50 -0.11 13.26
N PHE A 63 -1.53 0.02 14.11
CA PHE A 63 -1.53 0.94 15.23
C PHE A 63 -1.10 0.20 16.49
N ASN A 64 -0.36 0.90 17.37
CA ASN A 64 0.21 0.42 18.62
C ASN A 64 1.34 -0.62 18.48
N ASP A 65 1.99 -0.95 19.60
CA ASP A 65 3.09 -1.89 19.65
C ASP A 65 2.57 -3.32 19.44
N VAL A 66 3.18 -4.09 18.54
CA VAL A 66 2.82 -5.50 18.30
C VAL A 66 2.79 -6.31 19.58
N ASP A 67 3.65 -5.98 20.55
CA ASP A 67 3.85 -6.73 21.78
C ASP A 67 2.87 -6.35 22.90
N ASP A 68 2.05 -5.31 22.73
CA ASP A 68 1.13 -4.83 23.77
C ASP A 68 -0.25 -5.52 23.77
N GLY A 69 -0.52 -6.38 22.78
CA GLY A 69 -1.77 -7.12 22.64
C GLY A 69 -3.00 -6.28 22.27
N ASN A 70 -2.85 -4.96 22.10
CA ASN A 70 -3.86 -4.01 21.64
C ASN A 70 -3.51 -3.45 20.25
N SER A 71 -2.59 -4.09 19.54
CA SER A 71 -2.23 -3.77 18.17
C SER A 71 -3.27 -4.28 17.17
N GLY A 72 -3.43 -3.52 16.08
CA GLY A 72 -4.34 -3.88 15.02
C GLY A 72 -4.08 -3.08 13.75
N PHE A 73 -4.26 -3.73 12.60
CA PHE A 73 -4.26 -3.04 11.32
C PHE A 73 -5.52 -2.20 11.18
N VAL A 74 -5.37 -0.94 10.79
CA VAL A 74 -6.47 -0.11 10.31
C VAL A 74 -6.23 0.27 8.86
N ALA A 75 -7.30 0.43 8.10
CA ALA A 75 -7.18 0.98 6.75
C ALA A 75 -6.95 2.49 6.84
N THR A 76 -5.91 2.97 6.18
CA THR A 76 -5.57 4.40 6.08
C THR A 76 -5.85 4.94 4.68
N ALA A 77 -5.76 4.09 3.66
CA ALA A 77 -6.17 4.40 2.30
C ALA A 77 -6.91 3.23 1.66
N CYS A 78 -7.87 3.54 0.78
CA CYS A 78 -8.53 2.57 -0.08
C CYS A 78 -9.06 3.31 -1.31
N GLU A 79 -8.63 2.92 -2.50
CA GLU A 79 -9.04 3.57 -3.76
C GLU A 79 -9.09 2.56 -4.91
N ILE A 80 -9.89 2.86 -5.92
CA ILE A 80 -9.90 2.07 -7.16
C ILE A 80 -8.60 2.35 -7.92
N VAL A 81 -7.99 1.30 -8.49
CA VAL A 81 -6.86 1.45 -9.42
C VAL A 81 -7.33 1.28 -10.85
N ASP A 82 -6.84 2.13 -11.73
CA ASP A 82 -7.23 2.20 -13.15
C ASP A 82 -6.03 2.47 -14.06
N GLY A 83 -6.28 2.90 -15.30
CA GLY A 83 -5.23 3.19 -16.28
C GLY A 83 -4.28 4.33 -15.90
N ASN A 84 -4.63 5.16 -14.92
CA ASN A 84 -3.78 6.23 -14.40
C ASN A 84 -2.98 5.80 -13.16
N SER A 85 -3.17 4.56 -12.68
CA SER A 85 -2.46 4.04 -11.51
C SER A 85 -1.07 3.54 -11.87
N GLU A 86 -0.08 3.99 -11.09
CA GLU A 86 1.32 3.65 -11.28
C GLU A 86 1.73 2.44 -10.46
N GLY A 87 2.76 1.73 -10.93
CA GLY A 87 3.37 0.64 -10.15
C GLY A 87 4.35 1.18 -9.11
N GLY A 88 4.58 0.41 -8.05
CA GLY A 88 5.68 0.67 -7.12
C GLY A 88 7.06 0.70 -7.79
N ARG A 89 7.97 1.50 -7.26
CA ARG A 89 9.26 1.89 -7.83
C ARG A 89 10.48 1.27 -7.14
N ARG A 90 10.28 0.31 -6.21
CA ARG A 90 11.37 -0.29 -5.39
C ARG A 90 12.61 -0.71 -6.19
N ILE A 91 12.43 -1.27 -7.39
CA ILE A 91 13.52 -1.90 -8.16
C ILE A 91 13.99 -1.03 -9.35
N LYS A 92 13.23 -0.02 -9.77
CA LYS A 92 13.47 0.68 -11.05
C LYS A 92 14.33 1.95 -10.97
N HIS A 93 14.77 2.37 -9.79
CA HIS A 93 15.44 3.67 -9.65
C HIS A 93 16.92 3.54 -9.28
N ILE A 94 17.72 3.26 -10.30
CA ILE A 94 19.11 3.72 -10.32
C ILE A 94 19.05 5.13 -10.91
N PHE A 95 19.05 6.16 -10.04
CA PHE A 95 19.28 7.53 -10.48
C PHE A 95 20.60 7.60 -11.26
N LYS A 96 20.77 8.56 -12.18
CA LYS A 96 22.00 8.67 -13.00
C LYS A 96 23.30 8.64 -12.18
N ASP A 97 23.24 9.07 -10.91
CA ASP A 97 24.37 9.06 -9.96
C ASP A 97 24.18 8.07 -8.79
N GLY A 98 23.17 7.22 -8.85
CA GLY A 98 22.90 6.15 -7.88
C GLY A 98 22.50 6.59 -6.48
N LYS A 99 22.18 7.89 -6.26
CA LYS A 99 21.88 8.43 -4.93
C LYS A 99 20.69 9.37 -4.95
N PHE A 100 19.78 9.16 -4.01
CA PHE A 100 18.79 10.16 -3.64
C PHE A 100 19.43 11.23 -2.76
N PRO A 101 18.97 12.49 -2.84
CA PRO A 101 19.26 13.46 -1.79
C PRO A 101 18.90 12.88 -0.41
N PRO A 102 19.65 13.20 0.64
CA PRO A 102 19.17 13.01 2.00
C PRO A 102 17.76 13.61 2.12
N ASP A 103 16.85 12.88 2.77
CA ASP A 103 15.46 13.32 3.00
C ASP A 103 14.60 13.54 1.74
N TYR A 104 14.94 12.88 0.63
CA TYR A 104 14.10 12.90 -0.57
C TYR A 104 12.70 12.30 -0.29
N TYR A 105 11.66 13.08 -0.62
CA TYR A 105 10.25 12.69 -0.51
C TYR A 105 9.55 12.94 -1.85
N ASP A 106 8.83 11.93 -2.33
CA ASP A 106 8.06 11.97 -3.57
C ASP A 106 6.60 11.58 -3.29
N ALA A 107 5.74 12.59 -3.27
CA ALA A 107 4.33 12.48 -2.96
C ALA A 107 3.53 11.69 -4.00
N GLU A 108 4.10 11.38 -5.17
CA GLU A 108 3.37 10.75 -6.27
C GLU A 108 3.63 9.26 -6.37
N ASN A 109 4.75 8.77 -5.85
CA ASN A 109 5.18 7.40 -6.12
C ASN A 109 5.53 6.60 -4.87
N CYS A 110 5.35 5.29 -4.96
CA CYS A 110 5.68 4.35 -3.89
C CYS A 110 7.02 3.66 -4.18
N TYR A 111 8.05 3.87 -3.36
CA TYR A 111 9.36 3.21 -3.48
C TYR A 111 9.49 1.98 -2.58
N ALA A 112 8.53 1.76 -1.68
CA ALA A 112 8.46 0.53 -0.90
C ALA A 112 8.05 -0.68 -1.76
N CYS A 113 7.10 -0.51 -2.68
CA CYS A 113 6.52 -1.63 -3.44
C CYS A 113 7.21 -1.91 -4.77
N ALA A 114 7.08 -3.15 -5.26
CA ALA A 114 7.39 -3.51 -6.64
C ALA A 114 6.32 -3.00 -7.62
N GLU A 115 6.64 -2.97 -8.92
CA GLU A 115 5.77 -2.44 -9.99
C GLU A 115 4.41 -3.13 -10.15
N ARG A 116 4.31 -4.33 -9.58
CA ARG A 116 3.10 -5.17 -9.61
C ARG A 116 2.01 -4.62 -8.70
N ILE A 117 2.38 -3.94 -7.62
CA ILE A 117 1.41 -3.24 -6.78
C ILE A 117 1.11 -1.92 -7.46
N LYS A 118 -0.16 -1.73 -7.83
CA LYS A 118 -0.68 -0.49 -8.38
C LYS A 118 -1.16 0.43 -7.28
N HIS A 119 -0.79 1.70 -7.39
CA HIS A 119 -1.12 2.76 -6.46
C HIS A 119 -1.99 3.81 -7.16
N PRO A 120 -2.99 4.38 -6.47
CA PRO A 120 -3.65 5.59 -6.97
C PRO A 120 -2.61 6.72 -7.08
N PRO A 121 -2.78 7.64 -8.04
CA PRO A 121 -1.85 8.75 -8.20
C PRO A 121 -1.89 9.72 -7.02
N GLY A 122 -0.73 10.29 -6.68
CA GLY A 122 -0.59 11.31 -5.64
C GLY A 122 -0.56 10.76 -4.21
N ALA A 123 -0.65 11.66 -3.23
CA ALA A 123 -0.50 11.37 -1.80
C ALA A 123 -1.77 10.76 -1.16
N CYS A 124 -2.43 9.85 -1.88
CA CYS A 124 -3.65 9.17 -1.41
C CYS A 124 -3.38 8.10 -0.35
N TYR A 125 -2.11 7.78 -0.10
CA TYR A 125 -1.63 6.84 0.92
C TYR A 125 -0.46 7.49 1.67
N ARG A 126 -0.14 6.99 2.87
CA ARG A 126 0.79 7.67 3.79
C ARG A 126 2.24 7.24 3.55
N ALA A 127 2.46 5.94 3.36
CA ALA A 127 3.77 5.34 3.44
C ALA A 127 4.32 4.94 2.08
N GLY A 128 5.64 4.80 1.96
CA GLY A 128 6.25 4.40 0.68
C GLY A 128 6.68 5.59 -0.19
N HIS A 129 6.47 6.84 0.24
CA HIS A 129 6.86 8.05 -0.49
C HIS A 129 8.31 8.51 -0.25
N ASP A 130 8.93 8.01 0.83
CA ASP A 130 10.37 8.11 1.05
C ASP A 130 11.09 7.11 0.15
N VAL A 131 12.39 7.25 -0.02
CA VAL A 131 13.21 6.28 -0.74
C VAL A 131 14.24 5.63 0.16
N LEU A 132 14.52 6.24 1.31
CA LEU A 132 15.52 5.80 2.27
C LEU A 132 14.83 5.70 3.64
N GLY A 133 14.19 4.57 3.89
CA GLY A 133 13.50 4.41 5.17
C GLY A 133 12.77 3.10 5.38
N TYR A 134 13.01 2.08 4.53
CA TYR A 134 12.23 0.84 4.57
C TYR A 134 12.99 -0.34 5.15
N GLY A 135 12.45 -0.90 6.23
CA GLY A 135 12.72 -2.28 6.62
C GLY A 135 11.74 -3.19 5.88
N VAL A 136 12.24 -4.15 5.12
CA VAL A 136 11.38 -5.22 4.59
C VAL A 136 11.34 -6.28 5.68
N GLY A 137 10.16 -6.76 6.04
CA GLY A 137 10.08 -7.98 6.84
C GLY A 137 10.72 -9.09 6.03
N GLU A 138 11.93 -9.50 6.39
CA GLU A 138 12.51 -10.72 5.87
C GLU A 138 11.56 -11.85 6.28
N GLU A 139 10.85 -12.45 5.32
CA GLU A 139 10.70 -13.90 5.44
C GLU A 139 12.13 -14.39 5.30
N ASP A 140 12.73 -14.77 6.43
CA ASP A 140 13.97 -15.53 6.48
C ASP A 140 13.85 -16.67 5.47
N SER A 141 14.39 -16.45 4.27
CA SER A 141 14.73 -17.54 3.39
C SER A 141 15.90 -18.24 4.07
N LEU A 142 15.55 -19.18 4.94
CA LEU A 142 16.34 -20.37 5.21
C LEU A 142 16.63 -21.00 3.84
N VAL A 143 17.73 -20.58 3.24
CA VAL A 143 18.37 -21.34 2.18
C VAL A 143 19.62 -21.91 2.84
N GLU A 144 19.59 -23.23 2.95
CA GLU A 144 20.55 -24.13 3.60
C GLU A 144 22.03 -23.82 3.31
#